data_AF-A0A5B9WD82-F1
#
_entry.id   AF-A0A5B9WD82-F1
#
_cell.length_a   1.000
_cell.length_b   1.000
_cell.length_c   1.000
_cell.angle_alpha   90.00
_cell.angle_beta   90.00
_cell.angle_gamma   90.00
#
_symmetry.space_group_name_H-M   'P 1'
#
loop_
_entity.id
_entity.type
_entity.pdbx_description
1 polymer ?
#
loop_
_entity_poly.entity_id
_entity_poly.type
_entity_poly.pdbx_seq_one_letter_code
_entity_poly.pdbx_strand_id
1 'polypeptide(L)'
;MDEPAAKTLVPPRPNPGPEPLVEPAIGLPQVAAVALGLLVLAILGTWLLRRRDRARGGPSPAGAADAFDDSPSGRVAVLALRARQSLASRFGPQLHARTTEEIALDDRLREALGPDRMGPLLLLLEAADRCKFAPARSPDDDATLEEHLLGWTSLAESLHNGQVKAAARSSDPPPRHRS
;
A
#
# COMPACT_ATOMS: atom_id res chain seq x y z
N MET A 1 -37.31 11.26 -98.05
CA MET A 1 -36.71 10.35 -97.07
C MET A 1 -35.21 10.53 -97.20
N ASP A 2 -34.47 11.17 -96.30
CA ASP A 2 -34.75 11.66 -94.95
C ASP A 2 -33.88 12.92 -94.70
N GLU A 3 -34.42 13.89 -93.97
CA GLU A 3 -33.71 15.08 -93.47
C GLU A 3 -32.68 14.67 -92.39
N PRO A 4 -31.44 15.17 -92.41
CA PRO A 4 -30.53 14.97 -91.28
C PRO A 4 -30.91 15.92 -90.13
N ALA A 5 -31.51 15.36 -89.09
CA ALA A 5 -31.89 16.05 -87.86
C ALA A 5 -30.74 16.86 -87.25
N ALA A 6 -30.97 18.16 -87.07
CA ALA A 6 -30.05 19.09 -86.42
C ALA A 6 -29.72 18.62 -84.99
N LYS A 7 -28.43 18.40 -84.71
CA LYS A 7 -27.94 17.98 -83.39
C LYS A 7 -28.05 19.15 -82.41
N THR A 8 -29.03 19.07 -81.52
CA THR A 8 -29.25 20.01 -80.42
C THR A 8 -28.01 20.06 -79.51
N LEU A 9 -27.36 21.21 -79.44
CA LEU A 9 -26.22 21.46 -78.55
C LEU A 9 -26.71 21.53 -77.11
N VAL A 10 -26.41 20.48 -76.33
CA VAL A 10 -26.67 20.45 -74.90
C VAL A 10 -25.63 21.33 -74.20
N PRO A 11 -26.02 22.26 -73.30
CA PRO A 11 -25.05 23.07 -72.59
C PRO A 11 -24.16 22.19 -71.70
N PRO A 12 -22.84 22.49 -71.59
CA PRO A 12 -21.95 21.71 -70.76
C PRO A 12 -22.43 21.76 -69.31
N ARG A 13 -22.51 20.61 -68.65
CA ARG A 13 -22.91 20.56 -67.24
C ARG A 13 -21.87 21.29 -66.39
N PRO A 14 -22.31 22.11 -65.40
CA PRO A 14 -21.39 22.74 -64.45
C PRO A 14 -20.55 21.67 -63.76
N ASN A 15 -19.22 21.84 -63.77
CA ASN A 15 -18.32 20.96 -63.03
C ASN A 15 -18.59 21.18 -61.52
N PRO A 16 -19.10 20.19 -60.78
CA PRO A 16 -19.18 20.31 -59.33
C PRO A 16 -17.74 20.51 -58.82
N GLY A 17 -17.52 21.60 -58.09
CA GLY A 17 -16.23 21.85 -57.47
C GLY A 17 -15.80 20.68 -56.56
N PRO A 18 -14.52 20.62 -56.16
CA PRO A 18 -14.03 19.54 -55.30
C PRO A 18 -14.90 19.42 -54.06
N GLU A 19 -15.39 18.20 -53.80
CA GLU A 19 -16.21 17.92 -52.63
C GLU A 19 -15.43 18.30 -51.35
N PRO A 20 -16.09 18.91 -50.35
CA PRO A 20 -15.43 19.21 -49.08
C PRO A 20 -14.97 17.90 -48.45
N LEU A 21 -13.67 17.81 -48.13
CA LEU A 21 -13.11 16.70 -47.38
C LEU A 21 -13.86 16.62 -46.04
N VAL A 22 -14.55 15.51 -45.81
CA VAL A 22 -15.21 15.24 -44.54
C VAL A 22 -14.12 15.08 -43.49
N GLU A 23 -13.88 16.12 -42.70
CA GLU A 23 -13.04 16.00 -41.50
C GLU A 23 -13.75 15.04 -40.52
N PRO A 24 -13.06 14.02 -39.98
CA PRO A 24 -13.65 13.19 -38.95
C PRO A 24 -13.90 14.07 -37.73
N ALA A 25 -15.16 14.41 -37.48
CA ALA A 25 -15.58 15.08 -36.27
C ALA A 25 -15.17 14.22 -35.08
N ILE A 26 -14.17 14.67 -34.30
CA ILE A 26 -13.79 14.00 -33.07
C ILE A 26 -14.99 14.14 -32.12
N GLY A 27 -15.82 13.11 -32.07
CA GLY A 27 -17.04 13.13 -31.28
C GLY A 27 -16.71 13.19 -29.79
N LEU A 28 -17.52 13.90 -29.01
CA LEU A 28 -17.53 13.83 -27.54
C LEU A 28 -17.36 12.39 -26.97
N PRO A 29 -17.95 11.31 -27.55
CA PRO A 29 -17.70 9.95 -27.06
C PRO A 29 -16.25 9.46 -27.25
N GLN A 30 -15.54 9.91 -28.29
CA GLN A 30 -14.14 9.56 -28.52
C GLN A 30 -13.23 10.28 -27.51
N VAL A 31 -13.52 11.56 -27.22
CA VAL A 31 -12.83 12.31 -26.15
C VAL A 31 -13.07 11.67 -24.78
N ALA A 32 -14.32 11.26 -24.50
CA ALA A 32 -14.68 10.58 -23.26
C ALA A 32 -13.99 9.21 -23.12
N ALA A 33 -13.91 8.43 -24.21
CA ALA A 33 -13.21 7.15 -24.22
C ALA A 33 -11.70 7.30 -23.96
N VAL A 34 -11.07 8.32 -24.54
CA VAL A 34 -9.65 8.63 -24.28
C VAL A 34 -9.46 9.09 -22.83
N ALA A 35 -10.33 9.98 -22.32
CA ALA A 35 -10.27 10.44 -20.93
C ALA A 35 -10.43 9.28 -19.94
N LEU A 36 -11.36 8.35 -20.19
CA LEU A 36 -11.56 7.16 -19.38
C LEU A 36 -10.35 6.21 -19.47
N GLY A 37 -9.80 6.02 -20.66
CA GLY A 37 -8.58 5.23 -20.86
C GLY A 37 -7.39 5.79 -20.08
N LEU A 38 -7.18 7.12 -20.12
CA LEU A 38 -6.15 7.81 -19.35
C LEU A 38 -6.40 7.70 -17.84
N LEU A 39 -7.65 7.80 -17.39
CA LEU A 39 -8.01 7.62 -15.98
C LEU A 39 -7.67 6.21 -15.49
N VAL A 40 -8.03 5.18 -16.25
CA VAL A 40 -7.72 3.78 -15.92
C VAL A 40 -6.21 3.55 -15.92
N LEU A 41 -5.48 4.09 -16.89
CA LEU A 41 -4.01 4.04 -16.94
C LEU A 41 -3.37 4.78 -15.76
N ALA A 42 -3.91 5.93 -15.35
CA ALA A 42 -3.43 6.67 -14.19
C ALA A 42 -3.67 5.90 -12.88
N ILE A 43 -4.84 5.28 -12.72
CA ILE A 43 -5.18 4.45 -11.55
C ILE A 43 -4.29 3.20 -11.53
N LEU A 44 -4.13 2.51 -12.65
CA LEU A 44 -3.31 1.30 -12.73
C LEU A 44 -1.83 1.63 -12.56
N GLY A 45 -1.37 2.75 -13.13
CA GLY A 45 -0.01 3.26 -12.98
C GLY A 45 0.30 3.62 -11.53
N THR A 46 -0.57 4.39 -10.87
CA THR A 46 -0.41 4.69 -9.43
C THR A 46 -0.49 3.44 -8.57
N TRP A 47 -1.34 2.46 -8.89
CA TRP A 47 -1.40 1.19 -8.16
C TRP A 47 -0.11 0.37 -8.32
N LEU A 48 0.43 0.27 -9.54
CA LEU A 48 1.68 -0.44 -9.83
C LEU A 48 2.90 0.28 -9.24
N LEU A 49 2.92 1.61 -9.24
CA LEU A 49 3.97 2.40 -8.58
C LEU A 49 3.91 2.19 -7.06
N ARG A 50 2.74 2.30 -6.43
CA ARG A 50 2.57 1.98 -4.99
C ARG A 50 2.93 0.53 -4.67
N ARG A 51 2.71 -0.40 -5.60
CA ARG A 51 3.11 -1.81 -5.44
C ARG A 51 4.62 -1.99 -5.62
N ARG A 52 5.26 -1.27 -6.53
CA ARG A 52 6.72 -1.28 -6.75
C ARG A 52 7.47 -0.57 -5.65
N ASP A 53 6.96 0.53 -5.13
CA ASP A 53 7.50 1.20 -3.95
C ASP A 53 7.39 0.27 -2.75
N ARG A 54 6.24 -0.39 -2.53
CA ARG A 54 6.14 -1.48 -1.53
C ARG A 54 7.11 -2.65 -1.76
N ALA A 55 7.59 -2.88 -2.99
CA ALA A 55 8.53 -3.95 -3.32
C ALA A 55 10.01 -3.52 -3.31
N ARG A 56 10.32 -2.22 -3.35
CA ARG A 56 11.70 -1.69 -3.41
C ARG A 56 12.06 -0.69 -2.30
N GLY A 57 11.08 -0.23 -1.54
CA GLY A 57 11.25 0.78 -0.50
C GLY A 57 9.88 1.34 -0.16
N GLY A 58 9.22 0.73 0.84
CA GLY A 58 7.98 1.28 1.39
C GLY A 58 8.16 2.76 1.76
N PRO A 59 7.06 3.53 1.90
CA PRO A 59 7.14 4.95 2.26
C PRO A 59 8.14 5.11 3.39
N SER A 60 9.15 5.96 3.19
CA SER A 60 10.14 6.22 4.23
C SER A 60 9.36 6.49 5.52
N PRO A 61 9.65 5.76 6.61
CA PRO A 61 8.92 5.92 7.87
C PRO A 61 8.94 7.35 8.40
N ALA A 62 9.81 8.22 7.86
CA ALA A 62 9.83 9.66 8.10
C ALA A 62 8.51 10.35 7.67
N GLY A 63 8.02 10.15 6.45
CA GLY A 63 6.88 10.92 5.93
C GLY A 63 5.51 10.50 6.50
N ALA A 64 5.39 9.29 7.04
CA ALA A 64 4.20 8.88 7.79
C ALA A 64 4.28 9.31 9.27
N ALA A 65 5.48 9.46 9.82
CA ALA A 65 5.68 9.98 11.18
C ALA A 65 5.36 11.48 11.27
N ASP A 66 5.64 12.25 10.22
CA ASP A 66 5.32 13.70 10.15
C ASP A 66 3.83 14.03 10.23
N ALA A 67 2.94 13.04 10.06
CA ALA A 67 1.49 13.22 10.17
C ALA A 67 0.95 13.06 11.60
N PHE A 68 1.77 12.60 12.56
CA PHE A 68 1.38 12.41 13.95
C PHE A 68 1.87 13.59 14.79
N ASP A 69 1.08 13.99 15.78
CA ASP A 69 1.50 15.01 16.74
C ASP A 69 2.57 14.45 17.71
N ASP A 70 3.32 15.35 18.36
CA ASP A 70 4.33 14.97 19.36
C ASP A 70 3.73 14.48 20.69
N SER A 71 2.41 14.27 20.76
CA SER A 71 1.76 13.76 21.95
C SER A 71 2.24 12.34 22.27
N PRO A 72 2.13 11.87 23.54
CA PRO A 72 2.35 10.47 23.88
C PRO A 72 1.59 9.52 22.95
N SER A 73 0.38 9.91 22.56
CA SER A 73 -0.46 9.13 21.66
C SER A 73 0.06 9.02 20.23
N GLY A 74 0.53 10.13 19.66
CA GLY A 74 1.12 10.17 18.33
C GLY A 74 2.37 9.30 18.29
N ARG A 75 3.20 9.39 19.34
CA ARG A 75 4.38 8.54 19.52
C ARG A 75 4.02 7.05 19.57
N VAL A 76 2.99 6.66 20.33
CA VAL A 76 2.51 5.26 20.37
C VAL A 76 2.01 4.79 18.99
N ALA A 77 1.24 5.63 18.28
CA ALA A 77 0.75 5.30 16.95
C ALA A 77 1.91 5.09 15.95
N VAL A 78 2.94 5.96 15.99
CA VAL A 78 4.16 5.83 15.17
C VAL A 78 4.91 4.54 15.51
N LEU A 79 5.09 4.22 16.79
CA LEU A 79 5.76 2.99 17.22
C LEU A 79 5.02 1.74 16.77
N ALA A 80 3.69 1.69 16.94
CA ALA A 80 2.86 0.59 16.47
C ALA A 80 2.93 0.41 14.94
N LEU A 81 2.93 1.52 14.19
CA LEU A 81 3.12 1.48 12.74
C LEU A 81 4.49 0.89 12.36
N ARG A 82 5.57 1.35 13.00
CA ARG A 82 6.93 0.83 12.78
C ARG A 82 7.05 -0.65 13.14
N ALA A 83 6.43 -1.08 14.23
CA ALA A 83 6.37 -2.49 14.62
C ALA A 83 5.65 -3.32 13.55
N ARG A 84 4.46 -2.89 13.11
CA ARG A 84 3.71 -3.57 12.04
C ARG A 84 4.49 -3.64 10.72
N GLN A 85 5.20 -2.57 10.34
CA GLN A 85 6.09 -2.57 9.17
C GLN A 85 7.24 -3.57 9.31
N SER A 86 7.88 -3.61 10.48
CA SER A 86 8.97 -4.54 10.76
C SER A 86 8.49 -5.99 10.70
N LEU A 87 7.32 -6.29 11.27
CA LEU A 87 6.70 -7.61 11.17
C LEU A 87 6.35 -7.97 9.72
N ALA A 88 5.69 -7.07 8.99
CA ALA A 88 5.28 -7.30 7.62
C ALA A 88 6.48 -7.54 6.68
N SER A 89 7.59 -6.82 6.89
CA SER A 89 8.83 -7.01 6.12
C SER A 89 9.43 -8.41 6.29
N ARG A 90 9.19 -9.06 7.44
CA ARG A 90 9.79 -10.36 7.79
C ARG A 90 8.89 -11.55 7.55
N PHE A 91 7.63 -11.42 7.95
CA PHE A 91 6.67 -12.52 7.97
C PHE A 91 5.63 -12.39 6.85
N GLY A 92 5.63 -11.26 6.13
CA GLY A 92 4.86 -11.05 4.91
C GLY A 92 3.88 -9.88 5.00
N PRO A 93 3.52 -9.29 3.85
CA PRO A 93 2.75 -8.06 3.77
C PRO A 93 1.33 -8.17 4.32
N GLN A 94 0.78 -9.39 4.42
CA GLN A 94 -0.55 -9.65 4.98
C GLN A 94 -0.70 -9.16 6.43
N LEU A 95 0.41 -9.07 7.20
CA LEU A 95 0.37 -8.59 8.59
C LEU A 95 -0.04 -7.13 8.73
N HIS A 96 0.04 -6.33 7.66
CA HIS A 96 -0.47 -4.96 7.69
C HIS A 96 -1.99 -4.88 7.88
N ALA A 97 -2.72 -5.87 7.33
CA ALA A 97 -4.18 -5.88 7.37
C ALA A 97 -4.73 -6.62 8.60
N ARG A 98 -3.89 -7.32 9.34
CA ARG A 98 -4.34 -8.13 10.48
C ARG A 98 -4.67 -7.30 11.71
N THR A 99 -5.72 -7.69 12.40
CA THR A 99 -6.07 -7.08 13.69
C THR A 99 -5.09 -7.49 14.79
N THR A 100 -5.14 -6.81 15.93
CA THR A 100 -4.30 -7.14 17.08
C THR A 100 -4.63 -8.54 17.62
N GLU A 101 -5.91 -8.93 17.59
CA GLU A 101 -6.38 -10.27 17.99
C GLU A 101 -5.88 -11.36 17.04
N GLU A 102 -5.94 -11.11 15.73
CA GLU A 102 -5.41 -12.06 14.73
C GLU A 102 -3.89 -12.24 14.86
N ILE A 103 -3.17 -11.18 15.22
CA ILE A 103 -1.73 -11.26 15.51
C ILE A 103 -1.48 -12.05 16.79
N ALA A 104 -2.29 -11.86 17.84
CA ALA A 104 -2.16 -12.59 19.10
C ALA A 104 -2.34 -14.10 18.94
N LEU A 105 -3.22 -14.51 18.01
CA LEU A 105 -3.48 -15.91 17.70
C LEU A 105 -2.46 -16.55 16.72
N ASP A 106 -1.51 -15.78 16.17
CA ASP A 106 -0.54 -16.32 15.22
C ASP A 106 0.59 -17.09 15.93
N ASP A 107 0.52 -18.42 15.88
CA ASP A 107 1.52 -19.32 16.46
C ASP A 107 2.92 -19.13 15.87
N ARG A 108 3.04 -18.82 14.58
CA ARG A 108 4.34 -18.63 13.91
C ARG A 108 5.03 -17.37 14.42
N LEU A 109 4.27 -16.29 14.61
CA LEU A 109 4.80 -15.07 15.23
C LEU A 109 5.20 -15.31 16.68
N ARG A 110 4.40 -16.07 17.44
CA ARG A 110 4.67 -16.38 18.85
C ARG A 110 5.95 -17.20 19.00
N GLU A 111 6.14 -18.22 18.17
CA GLU A 111 7.35 -19.03 18.13
C GLU A 111 8.57 -18.20 17.71
N ALA A 112 8.44 -17.34 16.70
CA ALA A 112 9.55 -16.55 16.19
C ALA A 112 9.98 -15.42 17.14
N LEU A 113 9.05 -14.75 17.80
CA LEU A 113 9.34 -13.61 18.68
C LEU A 113 9.66 -14.04 20.12
N GLY A 114 9.08 -15.17 20.55
CA GLY A 114 9.09 -15.62 21.93
C GLY A 114 8.14 -14.82 22.84
N PRO A 115 7.87 -15.33 24.06
CA PRO A 115 6.93 -14.71 25.00
C PRO A 115 7.38 -13.32 25.44
N ASP A 116 8.69 -13.12 25.63
CA ASP A 116 9.30 -11.87 26.10
C ASP A 116 9.01 -10.67 25.19
N ARG A 117 8.78 -10.92 23.90
CA ARG A 117 8.50 -9.87 22.90
C ARG A 117 7.05 -9.84 22.45
N MET A 118 6.41 -11.00 22.40
CA MET A 118 5.02 -11.08 21.96
C MET A 118 4.09 -10.31 22.91
N GLY A 119 4.26 -10.46 24.23
CA GLY A 119 3.44 -9.73 25.21
C GLY A 119 3.55 -8.20 25.05
N PRO A 120 4.76 -7.61 25.13
CA PRO A 120 4.96 -6.18 24.93
C PRO A 120 4.50 -5.66 23.57
N LEU A 121 4.62 -6.46 22.50
CA LEU A 121 4.11 -6.11 21.18
C LEU A 121 2.59 -5.97 21.19
N LEU A 122 1.88 -6.94 21.77
CA LEU A 122 0.42 -6.88 21.83
C LEU A 122 -0.06 -5.70 22.65
N LEU A 123 0.60 -5.41 23.78
CA LEU A 123 0.30 -4.22 24.59
C LEU A 123 0.49 -2.91 23.81
N LEU A 124 1.56 -2.80 23.01
CA LEU A 124 1.77 -1.64 22.14
C LEU A 124 0.66 -1.50 21.09
N LEU A 125 0.29 -2.60 20.43
CA LEU A 125 -0.74 -2.59 19.39
C LEU A 125 -2.12 -2.25 19.97
N GLU A 126 -2.47 -2.83 21.12
CA GLU A 126 -3.72 -2.53 21.83
C GLU A 126 -3.75 -1.09 22.33
N ALA A 127 -2.63 -0.56 22.85
CA ALA A 127 -2.53 0.85 23.22
C ALA A 127 -2.78 1.77 22.01
N ALA A 128 -2.19 1.45 20.85
CA ALA A 128 -2.43 2.22 19.62
C ALA A 128 -3.88 2.13 19.14
N ASP A 129 -4.52 0.96 19.25
CA ASP A 129 -5.93 0.80 18.90
C ASP A 129 -6.82 1.63 19.85
N ARG A 130 -6.57 1.60 21.16
CA ARG A 130 -7.27 2.46 22.13
C ARG A 130 -7.06 3.94 21.80
N CYS A 131 -5.85 4.35 21.45
CA CYS A 131 -5.54 5.72 21.05
C CYS A 131 -6.38 6.18 19.84
N LYS A 132 -6.61 5.28 18.88
CA LYS A 132 -7.37 5.56 17.66
C LYS A 132 -8.87 5.71 17.90
N PHE A 133 -9.42 5.00 18.89
CA PHE A 133 -10.87 4.92 19.11
C PHE A 133 -11.37 5.65 20.37
N ALA A 134 -10.48 6.13 21.24
CA ALA A 134 -10.86 6.88 22.43
C ALA A 134 -11.27 8.34 22.08
N PRO A 135 -12.54 8.75 22.29
CA PRO A 135 -13.04 10.06 21.88
C PRO A 135 -12.58 11.23 22.77
N ALA A 136 -12.11 10.96 23.99
CA ALA A 136 -11.48 11.92 24.89
C ALA A 136 -10.52 11.18 25.82
N ARG A 137 -9.32 11.72 26.02
CA ARG A 137 -8.32 11.14 26.92
C ARG A 137 -8.10 12.01 28.14
N SER A 138 -7.85 11.34 29.26
CA SER A 138 -7.43 12.00 30.48
C SER A 138 -5.90 12.20 30.48
N PRO A 139 -5.38 13.20 31.23
CA PRO A 139 -3.95 13.34 31.45
C PRO A 139 -3.30 12.09 32.07
N ASP A 140 -4.05 11.33 32.88
CA ASP A 140 -3.58 10.09 33.50
C ASP A 140 -3.34 8.99 32.45
N ASP A 141 -4.16 8.94 31.39
CA ASP A 141 -3.93 8.03 30.26
C ASP A 141 -2.61 8.35 29.56
N ASP A 142 -2.33 9.63 29.34
CA ASP A 142 -1.11 10.09 28.67
C ASP A 142 0.14 9.83 29.52
N ALA A 143 0.07 10.04 30.84
CA ALA A 143 1.15 9.69 31.76
C ALA A 143 1.45 8.18 31.73
N THR A 144 0.40 7.35 31.71
CA THR A 144 0.55 5.90 31.59
C THR A 144 1.20 5.51 30.26
N LEU A 145 0.84 6.15 29.15
CA LEU A 145 1.49 5.91 27.86
C LEU A 145 2.98 6.29 27.91
N GLU A 146 3.32 7.43 28.53
CA GLU A 146 4.72 7.89 28.64
C GLU A 146 5.61 6.91 29.40
N GLU A 147 5.12 6.31 30.48
CA GLU A 147 5.86 5.30 31.25
C GLU A 147 6.26 4.10 30.37
N HIS A 148 5.42 3.74 29.40
CA HIS A 148 5.66 2.60 28.51
C HIS A 148 6.46 2.94 27.23
N LEU A 149 6.53 4.22 26.85
CA LEU A 149 7.15 4.64 25.58
C LEU A 149 8.60 4.18 25.43
N LEU A 150 9.40 4.24 26.50
CA LEU A 150 10.81 3.83 26.44
C LEU A 150 10.93 2.32 26.11
N GLY A 151 10.14 1.50 26.80
CA GLY A 151 10.12 0.05 26.57
C GLY A 151 9.65 -0.32 25.17
N TRP A 152 8.58 0.34 24.68
CA TRP A 152 8.07 0.11 23.33
C TRP A 152 9.00 0.63 22.23
N THR A 153 9.74 1.71 22.49
CA THR A 153 10.77 2.20 21.55
C THR A 153 11.88 1.16 21.38
N SER A 154 12.42 0.66 22.50
CA SER A 154 13.42 -0.41 22.47
C SER A 154 12.90 -1.69 21.80
N LEU A 155 11.63 -2.05 22.04
CA LEU A 155 10.98 -3.17 21.37
C LEU A 155 10.93 -2.96 19.85
N ALA A 156 10.43 -1.82 19.38
CA ALA A 156 10.31 -1.52 17.96
C ALA A 156 11.68 -1.52 17.25
N GLU A 157 12.72 -1.01 17.91
CA GLU A 157 14.10 -1.07 17.43
C GLU A 157 14.62 -2.52 17.36
N SER A 158 14.38 -3.33 18.39
CA SER A 158 14.77 -4.75 18.39
C SER A 158 14.07 -5.53 17.26
N LEU A 159 12.79 -5.21 17.02
CA LEU A 159 12.01 -5.75 15.91
C LEU A 159 12.54 -5.26 14.58
N HIS A 160 13.08 -4.05 14.46
CA HIS A 160 13.71 -3.58 13.23
C HIS A 160 15.08 -4.25 12.98
N ASN A 161 15.90 -4.40 14.02
CA ASN A 161 17.29 -4.87 13.92
C ASN A 161 17.45 -6.38 13.78
N GLY A 162 16.40 -7.17 14.02
CA GLY A 162 16.45 -8.59 13.68
C GLY A 162 17.17 -9.44 14.69
N GLN A 163 17.33 -8.93 15.90
CA GLN A 163 17.85 -9.68 17.04
C GLN A 163 16.82 -10.70 17.54
N VAL A 164 16.24 -11.50 16.65
CA VAL A 164 15.56 -12.73 17.05
C VAL A 164 16.66 -13.65 17.54
N LYS A 165 16.72 -13.84 18.86
CA LYS A 165 17.65 -14.78 19.47
C LYS A 165 17.21 -16.13 18.93
N ALA A 166 17.93 -16.67 17.96
CA ALA A 166 17.73 -18.02 17.50
C ALA A 166 17.95 -18.92 18.73
N ALA A 167 16.86 -19.35 19.35
CA ALA A 167 16.91 -20.32 20.41
C ALA A 167 17.53 -21.59 19.83
N ALA A 168 18.79 -21.80 20.19
CA ALA A 168 19.50 -23.07 20.27
C ALA A 168 18.91 -24.22 19.44
N ARG A 169 19.28 -24.30 18.15
CA ARG A 169 19.58 -25.61 17.58
C ARG A 169 20.96 -26.02 18.10
N SER A 170 21.02 -26.47 19.37
CA SER A 170 22.12 -27.32 19.80
C SER A 170 21.90 -28.67 19.12
N SER A 171 22.42 -28.74 17.90
CA SER A 171 22.71 -29.98 17.20
C SER A 171 23.75 -30.72 18.03
N ASP A 172 23.30 -31.49 19.02
CA ASP A 172 24.12 -32.52 19.63
C ASP A 172 23.89 -33.80 18.81
N PRO A 173 24.79 -34.18 17.89
CA PRO A 173 24.66 -35.46 17.21
C PRO A 173 24.89 -36.57 18.24
N PRO A 174 24.04 -37.62 18.27
CA PRO A 174 24.27 -38.72 19.19
C PRO A 174 25.65 -39.35 18.91
N PRO A 175 26.43 -39.70 19.96
CA PRO A 175 27.70 -40.37 19.78
C PRO A 175 27.46 -41.70 19.07
N ARG A 176 27.99 -41.81 17.85
CA ARG A 176 28.02 -43.08 17.12
C ARG A 176 29.02 -43.98 17.83
N HIS A 177 28.53 -44.85 18.72
CA HIS A 177 29.29 -46.01 19.13
C HIS A 177 29.50 -46.91 17.90
N ARG A 178 30.71 -46.87 17.36
CA ARG A 178 31.25 -47.96 16.54
C ARG A 178 31.90 -48.95 17.51
N SER A 179 31.40 -50.19 17.41
CA SER A 179 32.06 -51.47 17.68
C SER A 179 32.58 -51.73 19.09
#